data_AF-A0A8C6ASS9-F1
#
_entry.id   AF-A0A8C6ASS9-F1
#
_cell.length_a   1.000
_cell.length_b   1.000
_cell.length_c   1.000
_cell.angle_alpha   90.00
_cell.angle_beta   90.00
_cell.angle_gamma   90.00
#
_symmetry.space_group_name_H-M   'P 1'
#
loop_
_entity.id
_entity.type
_entity.pdbx_description
1 polymer ?
#
loop_
_entity_poly.entity_id
_entity_poly.type
_entity_poly.pdbx_seq_one_letter_code
_entity_poly.pdbx_strand_id
1 'polypeptide(L)'
;MKWLVWVLLLCSSVMAQQHRDSTLDHHWDLWKKTYGKQYKEQNEEAARRLIWEKNLKTVMLHNLEHSMGMHSYDLGMNHLGDMGSCGACWAFSAVGALEAQVKLKTGKLVSLSAQNLVDCSTEKYGNKGCNGGFMTEAFQYIIDNNGIDSEASYPYKAMDEKCQYDAKNRAATCSRYIELPFGSEDALKEAVANKGPVSVAVDARHSSFFLYRSGVYYDPLCTQTVNHGVLVIGYGNLNGRDYWLVKNSWGLNFGDQGYIRMARNSGNHCGIASYPSYPEI
;
A
#
# COMPACT_ATOMS: atom_id res chain seq x y z
N MET A 1 -15.20 48.34 51.47
CA MET A 1 -16.25 48.50 50.43
C MET A 1 -15.54 49.04 49.18
N LYS A 2 -15.57 48.47 47.98
CA LYS A 2 -16.27 47.33 47.36
C LYS A 2 -15.36 46.89 46.18
N TRP A 3 -15.04 45.60 46.10
CA TRP A 3 -15.39 44.67 45.02
C TRP A 3 -14.37 44.57 43.87
N LEU A 4 -13.60 43.47 43.91
CA LEU A 4 -12.96 42.84 42.77
C LEU A 4 -14.04 42.37 41.78
N VAL A 5 -13.95 42.80 40.52
CA VAL A 5 -14.69 42.19 39.42
C VAL A 5 -13.71 41.34 38.62
N TRP A 6 -13.84 40.03 38.79
CA TRP A 6 -13.19 39.02 37.96
C TRP A 6 -13.88 38.99 36.61
N VAL A 7 -13.23 39.49 35.55
CA VAL A 7 -13.69 39.28 34.18
C VAL A 7 -13.24 37.88 33.77
N LEU A 8 -14.16 36.92 33.83
CA LEU A 8 -14.00 35.60 33.23
C LEU A 8 -13.99 35.76 31.70
N LEU A 9 -12.79 35.71 31.12
CA LEU A 9 -12.59 35.47 29.69
C LEU A 9 -13.02 34.02 29.39
N LEU A 10 -14.28 33.85 29.02
CA LEU A 10 -14.77 32.64 28.35
C LEU A 10 -14.19 32.61 26.94
N CYS A 11 -13.01 32.02 26.81
CA CYS A 11 -12.49 31.56 25.53
C CYS A 11 -13.32 30.33 25.12
N SER A 12 -14.46 30.54 24.47
CA SER A 12 -15.17 29.47 23.79
C SER A 12 -14.35 29.05 22.57
N SER A 13 -13.55 27.99 22.74
CA SER A 13 -13.03 27.25 21.61
C SER A 13 -14.22 26.66 20.85
N VAL A 14 -14.60 27.30 19.74
CA VAL A 14 -15.50 26.68 18.76
C VAL A 14 -14.70 25.55 18.12
N MET A 15 -14.78 24.36 18.71
CA MET A 15 -14.41 23.13 18.00
C MET A 15 -15.41 23.01 16.85
N ALA A 16 -14.96 23.23 15.62
CA ALA A 16 -15.78 22.99 14.45
C ALA A 16 -16.22 21.52 14.45
N GLN A 17 -17.47 21.24 14.82
CA GLN A 17 -18.05 19.92 14.65
C GLN A 17 -18.08 19.64 13.15
N GLN A 18 -17.33 18.63 12.72
CA GLN A 18 -17.35 18.15 11.36
C GLN A 18 -18.71 17.47 11.14
N HIS A 19 -19.70 18.26 10.70
CA HIS A 19 -21.06 17.79 10.47
C HIS A 19 -21.14 17.03 9.14
N ARG A 20 -21.76 15.85 9.18
CA ARG A 20 -22.16 15.07 8.01
C ARG A 20 -23.00 15.92 7.06
N ASP A 21 -22.67 15.88 5.77
CA ASP A 21 -23.47 16.52 4.72
C ASP A 21 -24.59 15.58 4.25
N SER A 22 -25.84 15.92 4.57
CA SER A 22 -27.01 15.11 4.18
C SER A 22 -27.23 15.06 2.66
N THR A 23 -26.70 16.01 1.89
CA THR A 23 -26.81 16.00 0.42
C THR A 23 -26.01 14.85 -0.22
N LEU A 24 -25.00 14.34 0.49
CA LEU A 24 -24.14 13.24 0.04
C LEU A 24 -24.67 11.86 0.42
N ASP A 25 -25.83 11.76 1.08
CA ASP A 25 -26.37 10.49 1.57
C ASP A 25 -26.59 9.45 0.47
N HIS A 26 -27.20 9.86 -0.64
CA HIS A 26 -27.38 8.99 -1.79
C HIS A 26 -26.04 8.52 -2.40
N HIS A 27 -25.04 9.41 -2.45
CA HIS A 27 -23.72 9.10 -2.99
C HIS A 27 -22.94 8.13 -2.10
N TRP A 28 -23.05 8.28 -0.78
CA TRP A 28 -22.48 7.34 0.19
C TRP A 28 -23.09 5.95 0.06
N ASP A 29 -24.42 5.86 -0.03
CA ASP A 29 -25.10 4.57 -0.17
C ASP A 29 -24.75 3.89 -1.49
N LEU A 30 -24.65 4.67 -2.58
CA LEU A 30 -24.18 4.17 -3.87
C LEU A 30 -22.73 3.67 -3.78
N TRP A 31 -21.82 4.44 -3.18
CA TRP A 31 -20.43 4.05 -3.01
C TRP A 31 -20.28 2.77 -2.17
N LYS A 32 -21.00 2.67 -1.04
CA LYS A 32 -21.03 1.45 -0.22
C LYS A 32 -21.52 0.26 -1.03
N LYS A 33 -22.60 0.43 -1.79
CA LYS A 33 -23.15 -0.64 -2.64
C LYS A 33 -22.18 -1.07 -3.72
N THR A 34 -21.52 -0.12 -4.39
CA THR A 34 -20.51 -0.39 -5.43
C THR A 34 -19.35 -1.21 -4.89
N TYR A 35 -18.89 -0.94 -3.67
CA TYR A 35 -17.74 -1.60 -3.08
C TYR A 35 -18.07 -2.64 -2.00
N GLY A 36 -19.35 -3.04 -1.89
CA GLY A 36 -19.81 -4.08 -0.96
C GLY A 36 -19.54 -3.76 0.52
N LYS A 37 -19.53 -2.48 0.91
CA LYS A 37 -19.18 -2.04 2.26
C LYS A 37 -20.28 -2.36 3.26
N GLN A 38 -19.89 -2.99 4.37
CA GLN A 38 -20.74 -3.30 5.50
C GLN A 38 -19.99 -2.95 6.78
N TYR A 39 -20.64 -2.20 7.66
CA TYR A 39 -20.09 -1.81 8.96
C TYR A 39 -20.98 -2.44 10.03
N LYS A 40 -20.38 -3.28 10.89
CA LYS A 40 -21.12 -4.07 11.88
C LYS A 40 -21.03 -3.47 13.28
N GLU A 41 -20.00 -2.67 13.53
CA GLU A 41 -19.76 -2.07 14.84
C GLU A 41 -20.56 -0.79 15.03
N GLN A 42 -20.97 -0.54 16.27
CA GLN A 42 -21.72 0.65 16.63
C GLN A 42 -20.85 1.90 16.40
N ASN A 43 -21.40 2.91 15.72
CA ASN A 43 -20.74 4.16 15.35
C ASN A 43 -19.62 4.07 14.29
N GLU A 44 -19.25 2.87 13.83
CA GLU A 44 -18.25 2.71 12.77
C GLU A 44 -18.70 3.39 11.48
N GLU A 45 -19.94 3.15 11.03
CA GLU A 45 -20.44 3.74 9.79
C GLU A 45 -20.40 5.28 9.81
N ALA A 46 -20.74 5.89 10.94
CA ALA A 46 -20.71 7.34 11.09
C ALA A 46 -19.27 7.88 10.97
N ALA A 47 -18.30 7.23 11.62
CA ALA A 47 -16.89 7.60 11.51
C ALA A 47 -16.35 7.41 10.08
N ARG A 48 -16.66 6.26 9.45
CA ARG A 48 -16.29 5.93 8.07
C ARG A 48 -16.88 6.92 7.07
N ARG A 49 -18.11 7.36 7.30
CA ARG A 49 -18.78 8.39 6.49
C ARG A 49 -18.02 9.73 6.53
N LEU A 50 -17.59 10.19 7.71
CA LEU A 50 -16.83 11.45 7.82
C LEU A 50 -15.47 11.37 7.11
N ILE A 51 -14.79 10.22 7.20
CA ILE A 51 -13.54 9.96 6.45
C ILE A 51 -13.82 10.01 4.94
N TRP A 52 -14.89 9.36 4.50
CA TRP A 52 -15.29 9.34 3.09
C TRP A 52 -15.61 10.74 2.55
N GLU A 53 -16.35 11.58 3.29
CA GLU A 53 -16.65 12.96 2.86
C GLU A 53 -15.38 13.81 2.77
N LYS A 54 -14.48 13.68 3.75
CA LYS A 54 -13.17 14.34 3.72
C LYS A 54 -12.37 13.94 2.49
N ASN A 55 -12.30 12.65 2.20
CA ASN A 55 -11.59 12.11 1.04
C ASN A 55 -12.24 12.55 -0.27
N LEU A 56 -13.58 12.59 -0.35
CA LEU A 56 -14.29 13.07 -1.52
C LEU A 56 -13.93 14.54 -1.82
N LYS A 57 -13.89 15.39 -0.79
CA LYS A 57 -13.45 16.79 -0.95
C LYS A 57 -12.01 16.89 -1.42
N THR A 58 -11.10 16.07 -0.88
CA THR A 58 -9.71 15.99 -1.36
C THR A 58 -9.65 15.63 -2.84
N VAL A 59 -10.38 14.60 -3.27
CA VAL A 59 -10.44 14.18 -4.68
C VAL A 59 -10.94 15.30 -5.57
N MET A 60 -12.02 15.98 -5.17
CA MET A 60 -12.61 17.07 -5.96
C MET A 60 -11.63 18.24 -6.15
N LEU A 61 -11.00 18.71 -5.07
CA LEU A 61 -10.07 19.84 -5.11
C LEU A 61 -8.81 19.48 -5.90
N HIS A 62 -8.22 18.31 -5.64
CA HIS A 62 -7.05 17.84 -6.37
C HIS A 62 -7.32 17.70 -7.87
N ASN A 63 -8.47 17.15 -8.27
CA ASN A 63 -8.79 16.97 -9.68
C ASN A 63 -9.08 18.29 -10.40
N LEU A 64 -9.53 19.33 -9.67
CA LEU A 64 -9.60 20.69 -10.20
C LEU A 64 -8.19 21.26 -10.45
N GLU A 65 -7.25 21.05 -9.54
CA GLU A 65 -5.85 21.43 -9.73
C GLU A 65 -5.18 20.66 -10.88
N HIS A 66 -5.49 19.36 -11.00
CA HIS A 66 -5.04 18.53 -12.12
C HIS A 66 -5.55 19.04 -13.48
N SER A 67 -6.83 19.46 -13.58
CA SER A 67 -7.37 20.00 -14.83
C SER A 67 -6.74 21.34 -15.23
N MET A 68 -6.13 22.05 -14.28
CA MET A 68 -5.31 23.24 -14.50
C MET A 68 -3.82 22.92 -14.78
N GLY A 69 -3.46 21.64 -14.90
CA GLY A 69 -2.10 21.18 -15.18
C GLY A 69 -1.13 21.26 -14.00
N MET A 70 -1.63 21.42 -12.77
CA MET A 70 -0.79 21.51 -11.57
C MET A 70 -0.24 20.14 -11.13
N HIS A 71 -0.95 19.06 -11.46
CA HIS A 71 -0.59 17.69 -11.09
C HIS A 71 -0.47 16.79 -12.33
N SER A 72 0.50 15.86 -12.31
CA SER A 72 0.69 14.85 -13.36
C SER A 72 -0.16 13.59 -13.18
N TYR A 73 -1.02 13.57 -12.17
CA TYR A 73 -1.89 12.46 -11.82
C TYR A 73 -3.24 12.97 -11.32
N ASP A 74 -4.21 12.07 -11.23
CA ASP A 74 -5.54 12.33 -10.73
C ASP A 74 -5.94 11.33 -9.63
N LEU A 75 -7.01 11.67 -8.90
CA LEU A 75 -7.53 10.87 -7.80
C LEU A 75 -8.94 10.34 -8.11
N GLY A 76 -9.35 9.31 -7.37
CA GLY A 76 -10.69 8.74 -7.44
C GLY A 76 -11.14 8.14 -6.11
N MET A 77 -12.44 8.19 -5.84
CA MET A 77 -13.05 7.51 -4.70
C MET A 77 -13.16 6.01 -4.97
N ASN A 78 -12.07 5.29 -4.70
CA ASN A 78 -12.00 3.84 -4.76
C ASN A 78 -12.53 3.19 -3.46
N HIS A 79 -12.41 1.87 -3.35
CA HIS A 79 -12.83 1.07 -2.20
C HIS A 79 -12.04 1.36 -0.89
N LEU A 80 -10.96 2.13 -0.92
CA LEU A 80 -10.21 2.60 0.26
C LEU A 80 -10.68 3.97 0.76
N GLY A 81 -11.76 4.53 0.18
CA GLY A 81 -12.28 5.85 0.53
C GLY A 81 -12.65 6.06 2.01
N ASP A 82 -12.74 4.99 2.80
CA ASP A 82 -13.09 4.95 4.22
C ASP A 82 -12.00 4.34 5.13
N MET A 83 -10.80 4.12 4.60
CA MET A 83 -9.84 3.04 4.93
C MET A 83 -9.67 2.54 6.38
N GLY A 84 -9.67 1.21 6.52
CA GLY A 84 -8.93 0.41 7.51
C GLY A 84 -8.77 -1.02 6.97
N SER A 85 -7.56 -1.59 6.97
CA SER A 85 -7.29 -2.98 6.56
C SER A 85 -5.95 -3.50 7.10
N CYS A 86 -5.83 -4.83 7.18
CA CYS A 86 -4.62 -5.57 7.57
C CYS A 86 -3.35 -5.06 6.87
N GLY A 87 -2.31 -4.73 7.65
CA GLY A 87 -1.00 -4.25 7.19
C GLY A 87 -0.08 -5.35 6.65
N ALA A 88 -0.59 -6.25 5.81
CA ALA A 88 0.18 -7.36 5.21
C ALA A 88 0.87 -7.00 3.88
N CYS A 89 1.03 -5.70 3.57
CA CYS A 89 1.63 -5.24 2.31
C CYS A 89 3.06 -5.79 2.07
N TRP A 90 3.83 -5.96 3.15
CA TRP A 90 5.14 -6.59 3.13
C TRP A 90 5.10 -8.03 2.59
N ALA A 91 4.10 -8.82 2.98
CA ALA A 91 3.93 -10.20 2.52
C ALA A 91 3.60 -10.24 1.03
N PHE A 92 2.69 -9.37 0.56
CA PHE A 92 2.36 -9.26 -0.87
C PHE A 92 3.52 -8.79 -1.74
N SER A 93 4.32 -7.85 -1.23
CA SER A 93 5.55 -7.41 -1.90
C SER A 93 6.55 -8.57 -2.04
N ALA A 94 6.76 -9.33 -0.97
CA ALA A 94 7.67 -10.47 -0.97
C ALA A 94 7.21 -11.60 -1.92
N VAL A 95 5.95 -12.04 -1.83
CA VAL A 95 5.45 -13.10 -2.73
C VAL A 95 5.50 -12.65 -4.19
N GLY A 96 5.16 -11.39 -4.49
CA GLY A 96 5.18 -10.89 -5.87
C GLY A 96 6.59 -10.90 -6.49
N ALA A 97 7.64 -10.61 -5.72
CA ALA A 97 9.01 -10.72 -6.21
C ALA A 97 9.43 -12.19 -6.41
N LEU A 98 9.04 -13.08 -5.50
CA LEU A 98 9.36 -14.51 -5.62
C LEU A 98 8.59 -15.19 -6.77
N GLU A 99 7.30 -14.86 -6.97
CA GLU A 99 6.48 -15.31 -8.11
C GLU A 99 7.15 -15.00 -9.44
N ALA A 100 7.76 -13.82 -9.55
CA ALA A 100 8.48 -13.43 -10.75
C ALA A 100 9.73 -14.29 -10.96
N GLN A 101 10.48 -14.58 -9.91
CA GLN A 101 11.62 -15.50 -9.99
C GLN A 101 11.20 -16.93 -10.36
N VAL A 102 10.07 -17.43 -9.82
CA VAL A 102 9.50 -18.73 -10.20
C VAL A 102 9.21 -18.74 -11.69
N LYS A 103 8.54 -17.70 -12.20
CA LYS A 103 8.23 -17.57 -13.63
C LYS A 103 9.49 -17.50 -14.49
N LEU A 104 10.51 -16.73 -14.08
CA LEU A 104 11.76 -16.59 -14.82
C LEU A 104 12.56 -17.90 -14.85
N LYS A 105 12.62 -18.65 -13.75
CA LYS A 105 13.42 -19.89 -13.66
C LYS A 105 12.71 -21.10 -14.26
N THR A 106 11.39 -21.20 -14.10
CA THR A 106 10.61 -22.41 -14.44
C THR A 106 9.70 -22.24 -15.66
N GLY A 107 9.47 -21.01 -16.11
CA GLY A 107 8.49 -20.68 -17.15
C GLY A 107 7.04 -20.73 -16.68
N LYS A 108 6.74 -21.12 -15.42
CA LYS A 108 5.38 -21.21 -14.88
C LYS A 108 5.11 -20.08 -13.89
N LEU A 109 4.00 -19.38 -14.06
CA LEU A 109 3.55 -18.38 -13.09
C LEU A 109 2.64 -19.10 -12.10
N VAL A 110 3.01 -19.11 -10.83
CA VAL A 110 2.24 -19.71 -9.73
C VAL A 110 2.06 -18.65 -8.68
N SER A 111 0.81 -18.37 -8.29
CA SER A 111 0.53 -17.44 -7.19
C SER A 111 0.92 -18.05 -5.86
N LEU A 112 1.69 -17.32 -5.05
CA LEU A 112 2.23 -17.79 -3.77
C LEU A 112 1.44 -17.17 -2.60
N SER A 113 1.36 -17.91 -1.49
CA SER A 113 0.51 -17.55 -0.37
C SER A 113 1.09 -16.41 0.47
N ALA A 114 0.47 -15.23 0.40
CA ALA A 114 0.77 -14.15 1.33
C ALA A 114 0.35 -14.50 2.77
N GLN A 115 -0.72 -15.30 2.92
CA GLN A 115 -1.21 -15.76 4.24
C GLN A 115 -0.21 -16.64 4.96
N ASN A 116 0.50 -17.52 4.22
CA ASN A 116 1.59 -18.32 4.77
C ASN A 116 2.64 -17.42 5.43
N LEU A 117 3.00 -16.28 4.82
CA LEU A 117 3.94 -15.33 5.44
C LEU A 117 3.33 -14.64 6.66
N VAL A 118 2.10 -14.15 6.56
CA VAL A 118 1.38 -13.50 7.67
C VAL A 118 1.35 -14.37 8.92
N ASP A 119 1.02 -15.66 8.76
CA ASP A 119 0.81 -16.57 9.89
C ASP A 119 2.10 -17.24 10.39
N CYS A 120 3.10 -17.43 9.51
CA CYS A 120 4.29 -18.25 9.82
C CYS A 120 5.59 -17.46 9.97
N SER A 121 5.73 -16.30 9.33
CA SER A 121 6.95 -15.48 9.38
C SER A 121 6.92 -14.49 10.56
N THR A 122 6.46 -14.91 11.73
CA THR A 122 6.10 -14.02 12.85
C THR A 122 7.30 -13.66 13.75
N GLU A 123 7.20 -13.87 15.07
CA GLU A 123 8.14 -13.34 16.07
C GLU A 123 9.60 -13.74 15.82
N LYS A 124 9.85 -14.96 15.32
CA LYS A 124 11.20 -15.45 14.99
C LYS A 124 11.92 -14.56 13.97
N TYR A 125 11.18 -13.97 13.03
CA TYR A 125 11.70 -13.14 11.94
C TYR A 125 11.34 -11.66 12.11
N GLY A 126 10.67 -11.29 13.20
CA GLY A 126 10.31 -9.89 13.49
C GLY A 126 9.08 -9.35 12.76
N ASN A 127 8.38 -10.14 11.92
CA ASN A 127 7.08 -9.70 11.38
C ASN A 127 5.95 -9.94 12.36
N LYS A 128 4.88 -9.17 12.21
CA LYS A 128 3.72 -9.13 13.11
C LYS A 128 2.41 -9.30 12.34
N GLY A 129 2.45 -10.09 11.28
CA GLY A 129 1.30 -10.38 10.42
C GLY A 129 0.63 -9.10 9.89
N CYS A 130 -0.62 -8.87 10.27
CA CYS A 130 -1.40 -7.69 9.94
C CYS A 130 -0.92 -6.40 10.61
N ASN A 131 -0.05 -6.48 11.61
CA ASN A 131 0.54 -5.31 12.28
C ASN A 131 1.88 -4.86 11.65
N GLY A 132 2.20 -5.38 10.46
CA GLY A 132 3.37 -5.00 9.68
C GLY A 132 4.48 -6.05 9.71
N GLY A 133 5.47 -5.83 8.85
CA GLY A 133 6.58 -6.73 8.61
C GLY A 133 7.47 -6.19 7.49
N PHE A 134 8.46 -6.97 7.07
CA PHE A 134 9.45 -6.58 6.08
C PHE A 134 9.75 -7.72 5.11
N MET A 135 10.07 -7.37 3.86
CA MET A 135 10.20 -8.35 2.78
C MET A 135 11.40 -9.27 2.95
N THR A 136 12.54 -8.75 3.45
CA THR A 136 13.75 -9.54 3.68
C THR A 136 13.55 -10.59 4.77
N GLU A 137 12.83 -10.25 5.84
CA GLU A 137 12.45 -11.19 6.90
C GLU A 137 11.53 -12.29 6.38
N ALA A 138 10.61 -11.92 5.47
CA ALA A 138 9.78 -12.88 4.78
C ALA A 138 10.62 -13.82 3.89
N PHE A 139 11.58 -13.29 3.13
CA PHE A 139 12.50 -14.11 2.33
C PHE A 139 13.34 -15.04 3.21
N GLN A 140 13.84 -14.55 4.35
CA GLN A 140 14.59 -15.35 5.31
C GLN A 140 13.74 -16.50 5.86
N TYR A 141 12.46 -16.24 6.18
CA TYR A 141 11.54 -17.32 6.54
C TYR A 141 11.42 -18.37 5.44
N ILE A 142 11.24 -17.98 4.18
CA ILE A 142 11.08 -18.95 3.07
C ILE A 142 12.35 -19.81 2.90
N ILE A 143 13.53 -19.21 3.10
CA ILE A 143 14.82 -19.91 3.08
C ILE A 143 14.87 -20.94 4.22
N ASP A 144 14.67 -20.50 5.46
CA ASP A 144 14.71 -21.35 6.66
C ASP A 144 13.66 -22.47 6.62
N ASN A 145 12.47 -22.15 6.13
CA ASN A 145 11.32 -23.06 6.03
C ASN A 145 11.46 -24.04 4.85
N ASN A 146 12.45 -23.82 3.97
CA ASN A 146 12.66 -24.57 2.74
C ASN A 146 11.39 -24.62 1.86
N GLY A 147 10.65 -23.51 1.80
CA GLY A 147 9.45 -23.43 0.99
C GLY A 147 8.41 -22.40 1.40
N ILE A 148 7.49 -22.16 0.48
CA ILE A 148 6.25 -21.42 0.66
C ILE A 148 5.13 -22.10 -0.13
N ASP A 149 3.92 -22.09 0.42
CA ASP A 149 2.72 -22.68 -0.20
C ASP A 149 2.16 -21.80 -1.34
N SER A 150 1.33 -22.40 -2.19
CA SER A 150 0.56 -21.65 -3.19
C SER A 150 -0.61 -20.88 -2.56
N GLU A 151 -1.04 -19.80 -3.20
CA GLU A 151 -2.26 -19.08 -2.81
C GLU A 151 -3.50 -20.01 -2.86
N ALA A 152 -3.53 -20.95 -3.81
CA ALA A 152 -4.64 -21.90 -3.94
C ALA A 152 -4.76 -22.87 -2.76
N SER A 153 -3.64 -23.29 -2.18
CA SER A 153 -3.58 -24.21 -1.03
C SER A 153 -3.69 -23.50 0.31
N TYR A 154 -3.27 -22.22 0.38
CA TYR A 154 -3.31 -21.41 1.59
C TYR A 154 -3.80 -19.99 1.25
N PRO A 155 -5.12 -19.79 1.10
CA PRO A 155 -5.68 -18.52 0.63
C PRO A 155 -5.56 -17.37 1.63
N TYR A 156 -5.46 -16.15 1.12
CA TYR A 156 -5.43 -14.93 1.92
C TYR A 156 -6.76 -14.61 2.60
N LYS A 157 -6.70 -14.31 3.90
CA LYS A 157 -7.85 -14.03 4.77
C LYS A 157 -7.82 -12.65 5.41
N ALA A 158 -6.75 -11.88 5.22
CA ALA A 158 -6.60 -10.54 5.78
C ALA A 158 -6.72 -10.46 7.31
N MET A 159 -6.28 -11.51 8.01
CA MET A 159 -6.24 -11.58 9.47
C MET A 159 -5.07 -12.47 9.92
N ASP A 160 -4.65 -12.30 11.16
CA ASP A 160 -3.64 -13.15 11.78
C ASP A 160 -4.27 -14.46 12.22
N GLU A 161 -3.81 -15.58 11.65
CA GLU A 161 -4.20 -16.93 12.06
C GLU A 161 -2.99 -17.72 12.56
N LYS A 162 -3.24 -18.94 13.05
CA LYS A 162 -2.18 -19.90 13.34
C LYS A 162 -1.54 -20.36 12.03
N CYS A 163 -0.21 -20.45 11.99
CA CYS A 163 0.54 -21.01 10.85
C CYS A 163 0.04 -22.41 10.43
N GLN A 164 -0.28 -22.59 9.15
CA GLN A 164 -0.75 -23.84 8.54
C GLN A 164 0.09 -24.30 7.33
N TYR A 165 1.35 -23.90 7.26
CA TYR A 165 2.24 -24.34 6.17
C TYR A 165 2.27 -25.88 6.05
N ASP A 166 2.12 -26.39 4.83
CA ASP A 166 2.21 -27.82 4.52
C ASP A 166 3.20 -28.05 3.37
N ALA A 167 4.32 -28.73 3.66
CA ALA A 167 5.34 -29.06 2.67
C ALA A 167 4.81 -29.82 1.43
N LYS A 168 3.65 -30.49 1.51
CA LYS A 168 2.99 -31.11 0.35
C LYS A 168 2.43 -30.10 -0.66
N ASN A 169 2.10 -28.90 -0.20
CA ASN A 169 1.54 -27.81 -0.98
C ASN A 169 2.58 -26.76 -1.39
N ARG A 170 3.85 -27.02 -1.10
CA ARG A 170 4.97 -26.14 -1.42
C ARG A 170 5.01 -25.84 -2.92
N ALA A 171 4.91 -24.55 -3.24
CA ALA A 171 4.87 -24.05 -4.60
C ALA A 171 6.20 -23.42 -5.06
N ALA A 172 7.00 -22.91 -4.13
CA ALA A 172 8.30 -22.32 -4.41
C ALA A 172 9.26 -22.48 -3.24
N THR A 173 10.55 -22.26 -3.50
CA THR A 173 11.63 -22.15 -2.51
C THR A 173 12.38 -20.85 -2.75
N CYS A 174 13.13 -20.39 -1.75
CA CYS A 174 14.05 -19.26 -1.86
C CYS A 174 15.43 -19.74 -1.42
N SER A 175 16.48 -19.43 -2.17
CA SER A 175 17.85 -19.80 -1.83
C SER A 175 18.60 -18.66 -1.13
N ARG A 176 18.36 -17.42 -1.55
CA ARG A 176 18.92 -16.20 -0.97
C ARG A 176 18.08 -14.98 -1.37
N TYR A 177 18.38 -13.83 -0.78
CA TYR A 177 17.90 -12.53 -1.25
C TYR A 177 19.05 -11.54 -1.36
N ILE A 178 18.83 -10.45 -2.10
CA ILE A 178 19.79 -9.39 -2.33
C ILE A 178 19.10 -8.07 -1.99
N GLU A 179 19.73 -7.27 -1.14
CA GLU A 179 19.36 -5.88 -0.88
C GLU A 179 20.20 -4.96 -1.79
N LEU A 180 19.57 -3.97 -2.41
CA LEU A 180 20.30 -2.98 -3.21
C LEU A 180 20.74 -1.79 -2.35
N PRO A 181 21.73 -1.01 -2.80
CA PRO A 181 22.18 0.17 -2.09
C PRO A 181 21.05 1.17 -1.80
N PHE A 182 20.97 1.62 -0.55
CA PHE A 182 19.97 2.60 -0.09
C PHE A 182 19.95 3.85 -0.98
N GLY A 183 18.75 4.22 -1.43
CA GLY A 183 18.47 5.43 -2.20
C GLY A 183 18.95 5.42 -3.65
N SER A 184 19.55 4.32 -4.13
CA SER A 184 20.07 4.25 -5.49
C SER A 184 18.97 3.84 -6.49
N GLU A 185 18.33 4.83 -7.10
CA GLU A 185 17.37 4.61 -8.18
C GLU A 185 18.01 3.94 -9.41
N ASP A 186 19.31 4.18 -9.65
CA ASP A 186 20.06 3.53 -10.73
C ASP A 186 20.28 2.03 -10.48
N ALA A 187 20.67 1.65 -9.25
CA ALA A 187 20.80 0.24 -8.89
C ALA A 187 19.44 -0.48 -8.95
N LEU A 188 18.36 0.18 -8.50
CA LEU A 188 17.00 -0.33 -8.64
C LEU A 188 16.62 -0.53 -10.11
N LYS A 189 16.98 0.43 -10.99
CA LYS A 189 16.68 0.36 -12.43
C LYS A 189 17.39 -0.83 -13.07
N GLU A 190 18.67 -1.00 -12.75
CA GLU A 190 19.47 -2.12 -13.23
C GLU A 190 18.91 -3.47 -12.76
N ALA A 191 18.57 -3.58 -11.47
CA ALA A 191 17.99 -4.79 -10.92
C ALA A 191 16.65 -5.12 -11.58
N VAL A 192 15.74 -4.15 -11.75
CA VAL A 192 14.45 -4.36 -12.41
C VAL A 192 14.64 -4.83 -13.86
N ALA A 193 15.62 -4.28 -14.58
CA ALA A 193 15.90 -4.66 -15.97
C ALA A 193 16.50 -6.06 -16.11
N ASN A 194 17.43 -6.43 -15.22
CA ASN A 194 18.29 -7.59 -15.40
C ASN A 194 17.90 -8.79 -14.51
N LYS A 195 17.16 -8.55 -13.43
CA LYS A 195 16.74 -9.56 -12.43
C LYS A 195 15.23 -9.74 -12.38
N GLY A 196 14.46 -8.75 -12.84
CA GLY A 196 13.01 -8.75 -12.82
C GLY A 196 12.43 -7.96 -11.63
N PRO A 197 11.15 -8.15 -11.29
CA PRO A 197 10.47 -7.40 -10.24
C PRO A 197 11.20 -7.37 -8.89
N VAL A 198 11.24 -6.19 -8.27
CA VAL A 198 11.96 -5.90 -7.02
C VAL A 198 10.97 -5.43 -5.96
N SER A 199 11.01 -6.06 -4.78
CA SER A 199 10.26 -5.62 -3.61
C SER A 199 10.83 -4.30 -3.11
N VAL A 200 9.96 -3.32 -2.84
CA VAL A 200 10.36 -2.02 -2.27
C VAL A 200 9.39 -1.58 -1.19
N ALA A 201 9.80 -0.65 -0.36
CA ALA A 201 8.94 0.05 0.57
C ALA A 201 8.79 1.52 0.17
N VAL A 202 7.60 2.08 0.35
CA VAL A 202 7.28 3.48 0.04
C VAL A 202 6.52 4.16 1.18
N ASP A 203 6.56 5.49 1.21
CA ASP A 203 5.67 6.31 2.03
C ASP A 203 4.28 6.43 1.36
N ALA A 204 3.28 5.77 1.94
CA ALA A 204 1.91 5.73 1.41
C ALA A 204 0.87 6.38 2.36
N ARG A 205 1.32 7.22 3.31
CA ARG A 205 0.44 7.81 4.36
C ARG A 205 -0.48 8.89 3.84
N HIS A 206 -0.16 9.42 2.67
CA HIS A 206 -0.83 10.57 2.08
C HIS A 206 -2.12 10.15 1.39
N SER A 207 -3.18 10.95 1.55
CA SER A 207 -4.46 10.69 0.86
C SER A 207 -4.38 10.68 -0.65
N SER A 208 -3.43 11.41 -1.21
CA SER A 208 -3.10 11.36 -2.63
C SER A 208 -2.66 9.97 -3.08
N PHE A 209 -1.98 9.19 -2.23
CA PHE A 209 -1.49 7.85 -2.55
C PHE A 209 -2.64 6.85 -2.58
N PHE A 210 -3.40 6.72 -1.47
CA PHE A 210 -4.45 5.71 -1.40
C PHE A 210 -5.68 6.02 -2.26
N LEU A 211 -5.85 7.27 -2.69
CA LEU A 211 -6.88 7.69 -3.64
C LEU A 211 -6.35 7.81 -5.09
N TYR A 212 -5.09 7.46 -5.35
CA TYR A 212 -4.51 7.52 -6.69
C TYR A 212 -5.40 6.76 -7.70
N ARG A 213 -5.62 7.40 -8.87
CA ARG A 213 -6.36 6.81 -9.99
C ARG A 213 -5.46 6.55 -11.18
N SER A 214 -4.79 7.57 -11.72
CA SER A 214 -3.97 7.42 -12.93
C SER A 214 -2.93 8.53 -13.08
N GLY A 215 -2.04 8.41 -14.06
CA GLY A 215 -0.95 9.39 -14.32
C GLY A 215 0.33 9.09 -13.52
N VAL A 216 1.29 10.02 -13.52
CA VAL A 216 2.55 9.86 -12.77
C VAL A 216 2.41 10.52 -11.40
N TYR A 217 2.35 9.71 -10.36
CA TYR A 217 2.22 10.12 -8.97
C TYR A 217 3.49 10.84 -8.49
N TYR A 218 3.30 12.06 -8.00
CA TYR A 218 4.31 12.84 -7.32
C TYR A 218 3.63 13.69 -6.24
N ASP A 219 3.92 13.45 -4.97
CA ASP A 219 3.44 14.27 -3.86
C ASP A 219 4.62 14.94 -3.15
N PRO A 220 4.74 16.29 -3.15
CA PRO A 220 5.86 16.97 -2.49
C PRO A 220 5.92 16.71 -0.97
N LEU A 221 4.85 16.19 -0.35
CA LEU A 221 4.81 15.80 1.06
C LEU A 221 5.35 14.39 1.32
N CYS A 222 5.60 13.59 0.28
CA CYS A 222 6.22 12.28 0.44
C CYS A 222 7.57 12.39 1.13
N THR A 223 7.78 11.51 2.10
CA THR A 223 9.05 11.39 2.82
C THR A 223 9.75 10.09 2.43
N GLN A 224 10.97 9.89 2.91
CA GLN A 224 11.66 8.59 2.79
C GLN A 224 11.37 7.67 4.00
N THR A 225 10.44 8.07 4.88
CA THR A 225 9.95 7.26 6.01
C THR A 225 8.86 6.32 5.53
N VAL A 226 9.29 5.19 4.99
CA VAL A 226 8.44 4.19 4.35
C VAL A 226 7.52 3.47 5.35
N ASN A 227 6.38 2.99 4.85
CA ASN A 227 5.35 2.32 5.66
C ASN A 227 4.50 1.32 4.87
N HIS A 228 4.73 1.19 3.55
CA HIS A 228 3.94 0.32 2.69
C HIS A 228 4.84 -0.46 1.73
N GLY A 229 4.75 -1.79 1.78
CA GLY A 229 5.46 -2.69 0.86
C GLY A 229 4.74 -2.80 -0.48
N VAL A 230 5.46 -2.59 -1.57
CA VAL A 230 4.95 -2.69 -2.95
C VAL A 230 5.99 -3.36 -3.85
N LEU A 231 5.64 -3.64 -5.10
CA LEU A 231 6.53 -4.34 -6.04
C LEU A 231 6.78 -3.48 -7.29
N VAL A 232 8.04 -3.11 -7.54
CA VAL A 232 8.43 -2.45 -8.79
C VAL A 232 8.56 -3.53 -9.86
N ILE A 233 7.73 -3.47 -10.89
CA ILE A 233 7.68 -4.46 -11.98
C ILE A 233 8.24 -3.94 -13.31
N GLY A 234 8.62 -2.66 -13.35
CA GLY A 234 9.11 -2.01 -14.55
C GLY A 234 9.31 -0.52 -14.34
N TYR A 235 9.71 0.17 -15.39
CA TYR A 235 9.88 1.61 -15.42
C TYR A 235 9.68 2.14 -16.83
N GLY A 236 9.43 3.44 -16.95
CA GLY A 236 9.23 4.07 -18.25
C GLY A 236 9.26 5.59 -18.17
N ASN A 237 8.72 6.22 -19.20
CA ASN A 237 8.52 7.65 -19.30
C ASN A 237 7.12 7.91 -19.87
N LEU A 238 6.38 8.84 -19.27
CA LEU A 238 5.08 9.29 -19.77
C LEU A 238 5.12 10.81 -19.93
N ASN A 239 5.01 11.30 -21.17
CA ASN A 239 4.98 12.74 -21.48
C ASN A 239 6.17 13.51 -20.86
N GLY A 240 7.37 12.94 -20.94
CA GLY A 240 8.59 13.54 -20.39
C GLY A 240 8.82 13.26 -18.90
N ARG A 241 7.90 12.58 -18.20
CA ARG A 241 8.04 12.24 -16.77
C ARG A 241 8.44 10.78 -16.60
N ASP A 242 9.62 10.57 -16.03
CA ASP A 242 10.12 9.26 -15.66
C ASP A 242 9.30 8.65 -14.53
N TYR A 243 8.96 7.36 -14.65
CA TYR A 243 8.21 6.65 -13.63
C TYR A 243 8.74 5.23 -13.36
N TRP A 244 8.46 4.75 -12.15
CA TRP A 244 8.43 3.36 -11.73
C TRP A 244 7.03 2.80 -11.92
N LEU A 245 6.89 1.63 -12.55
CA LEU A 245 5.63 0.90 -12.62
C LEU A 245 5.53 0.00 -11.40
N VAL A 246 4.61 0.33 -10.49
CA VAL A 246 4.51 -0.30 -9.18
C VAL A 246 3.20 -1.05 -9.07
N LYS A 247 3.28 -2.35 -8.79
CA LYS A 247 2.15 -3.21 -8.43
C LYS A 247 1.82 -3.00 -6.95
N ASN A 248 0.58 -2.65 -6.67
CA ASN A 248 0.06 -2.53 -5.30
C ASN A 248 -0.71 -3.81 -4.90
N SER A 249 -1.01 -3.97 -3.62
CA SER A 249 -1.73 -5.10 -3.04
C SER A 249 -3.16 -4.76 -2.59
N TRP A 250 -3.72 -3.66 -3.09
CA TRP A 250 -5.09 -3.20 -2.78
C TRP A 250 -6.11 -3.56 -3.86
N GLY A 251 -5.85 -4.62 -4.64
CA GLY A 251 -6.77 -5.10 -5.67
C GLY A 251 -6.90 -4.17 -6.89
N LEU A 252 -7.71 -4.61 -7.86
CA LEU A 252 -7.78 -4.00 -9.19
C LEU A 252 -8.52 -2.65 -9.23
N ASN A 253 -9.33 -2.36 -8.20
CA ASN A 253 -10.07 -1.11 -8.08
C ASN A 253 -9.20 0.04 -7.53
N PHE A 254 -7.94 -0.23 -7.17
CA PHE A 254 -6.95 0.80 -6.83
C PHE A 254 -6.19 1.24 -8.09
N GLY A 255 -5.98 2.54 -8.26
CA GLY A 255 -5.12 3.06 -9.32
C GLY A 255 -5.49 2.58 -10.72
N ASP A 256 -4.46 2.34 -11.52
CA ASP A 256 -4.56 1.88 -12.89
C ASP A 256 -4.53 0.35 -12.90
N GLN A 257 -5.70 -0.28 -12.70
CA GLN A 257 -5.85 -1.75 -12.62
C GLN A 257 -4.99 -2.42 -11.52
N GLY A 258 -4.87 -1.78 -10.35
CA GLY A 258 -4.05 -2.23 -9.23
C GLY A 258 -2.61 -1.71 -9.24
N TYR A 259 -2.25 -0.90 -10.23
CA TYR A 259 -0.91 -0.33 -10.37
C TYR A 259 -0.90 1.18 -10.10
N ILE A 260 0.28 1.67 -9.72
CA ILE A 260 0.61 3.09 -9.63
C ILE A 260 1.91 3.36 -10.37
N ARG A 261 1.92 4.45 -11.14
CA ARG A 261 3.17 4.98 -11.73
C ARG A 261 3.74 6.02 -10.79
N MET A 262 4.80 5.71 -10.07
CA MET A 262 5.44 6.63 -9.13
C MET A 262 6.59 7.37 -9.81
N ALA A 263 6.79 8.65 -9.49
CA ALA A 263 7.88 9.45 -10.04
C ALA A 263 9.25 8.77 -9.81
N ARG A 264 10.03 8.68 -10.88
CA ARG A 264 11.40 8.14 -10.89
C ARG A 264 12.39 9.26 -11.18
N ASN A 265 13.64 9.09 -10.73
CA ASN A 265 14.72 10.07 -10.87
C ASN A 265 14.33 11.43 -10.27
N SER A 266 13.61 11.38 -9.16
CA SER A 266 12.98 12.54 -8.52
C SER A 266 13.35 12.60 -7.04
N GLY A 267 14.62 12.31 -6.74
CA GLY A 267 15.18 12.39 -5.39
C GLY A 267 14.75 11.25 -4.49
N ASN A 268 14.69 10.00 -5.01
CA ASN A 268 14.20 8.84 -4.27
C ASN A 268 12.79 9.09 -3.70
N HIS A 269 11.87 9.46 -4.59
CA HIS A 269 10.53 9.91 -4.23
C HIS A 269 9.78 8.85 -3.41
N CYS A 270 9.15 9.28 -2.31
CA CYS A 270 8.51 8.43 -1.30
C CYS A 270 9.41 7.30 -0.74
N GLY A 271 10.74 7.40 -0.88
CA GLY A 271 11.69 6.37 -0.43
C GLY A 271 11.70 5.09 -1.25
N ILE A 272 11.22 5.11 -2.50
CA ILE A 272 11.04 3.89 -3.32
C ILE A 272 12.31 3.06 -3.52
N ALA A 273 13.49 3.68 -3.50
CA ALA A 273 14.79 3.03 -3.59
C ALA A 273 15.51 2.95 -2.24
N SER A 274 14.86 3.29 -1.12
CA SER A 274 15.46 3.19 0.23
C SER A 274 15.66 1.75 0.69
N TYR A 275 14.67 0.87 0.45
CA TYR A 275 14.72 -0.54 0.87
C TYR A 275 14.35 -1.54 -0.24
N PRO A 276 15.04 -1.51 -1.39
CA PRO A 276 14.84 -2.45 -2.47
C PRO A 276 15.50 -3.81 -2.18
N SER A 277 14.75 -4.89 -2.38
CA SER A 277 15.30 -6.24 -2.33
C SER A 277 14.60 -7.20 -3.28
N TYR A 278 15.31 -8.23 -3.72
CA TYR A 278 14.72 -9.31 -4.52
C TYR A 278 15.25 -10.68 -4.06
N PRO A 279 14.40 -11.72 -4.09
CA PRO A 279 14.82 -13.08 -3.79
C PRO A 279 15.46 -13.72 -5.02
N GLU A 280 16.13 -14.85 -4.83
CA GLU A 280 16.51 -15.79 -5.87
C GLU A 280 16.12 -17.21 -5.46
N ILE A 281 15.73 -18.02 -6.43
CA ILE A 281 15.40 -19.45 -6.25
C ILE A 281 16.65 -20.29 -6.47
#